data_AF-A0A0L7QIZ9-F1
#
_entry.id   AF-A0A0L7QIZ9-F1
#
_cell.length_a   1.000
_cell.length_b   1.000
_cell.length_c   1.000
_cell.angle_alpha   90.00
_cell.angle_beta   90.00
_cell.angle_gamma   90.00
#
_symmetry.space_group_name_H-M   'P 1'
#
loop_
_entity.id
_entity.type
_entity.pdbx_description
1 polymer ?
#
loop_
_entity_poly.entity_id
_entity_poly.type
_entity_poly.pdbx_seq_one_letter_code
_entity_poly.pdbx_strand_id
1 'polypeptide(L)' 'MLFLTIQGQFVIDSHDTVYNVYEAIWYKMPPKLQLLDVVALRKSLTPPILTAGGLMRLDLNSFAQVN' A
#
# COMPACT_ATOMS: atom_id res chain seq x y z
N MET A 1 -8.05 -20.47 2.28
CA MET A 1 -8.12 -19.30 1.38
C MET A 1 -8.51 -18.02 2.13
N LEU A 2 -9.65 -17.98 2.83
CA LEU A 2 -10.10 -16.79 3.58
C LEU A 2 -9.04 -16.19 4.53
N PHE A 3 -8.34 -17.04 5.29
CA PHE A 3 -7.29 -16.57 6.21
C PHE A 3 -6.20 -15.76 5.48
N LEU A 4 -5.76 -16.20 4.30
CA LEU A 4 -4.71 -15.53 3.52
C LEU A 4 -5.22 -14.23 2.88
N THR A 5 -6.46 -14.21 2.40
CA THR A 5 -7.06 -13.01 1.79
C THR A 5 -7.37 -11.93 2.82
N ILE A 6 -7.72 -12.30 4.06
CA ILE A 6 -7.84 -11.35 5.17
C ILE A 6 -6.50 -10.68 5.47
N GLN A 7 -5.39 -11.45 5.52
CA GLN A 7 -4.07 -10.86 5.77
C GLN A 7 -3.65 -9.92 4.64
N GLY A 8 -3.90 -10.28 3.37
CA GLY A 8 -3.60 -9.39 2.25
C GLY A 8 -4.49 -8.16 2.19
N GLN A 9 -5.76 -8.27 2.61
CA GLN A 9 -6.63 -7.10 2.77
C GLN A 9 -6.12 -6.15 3.85
N PHE A 10 -5.68 -6.65 5.00
CA PHE A 10 -5.11 -5.83 6.07
C PHE A 10 -3.91 -5.00 5.59
N VAL A 11 -3.04 -5.59 4.76
CA VAL A 11 -1.89 -4.89 4.17
C VAL A 11 -2.34 -3.76 3.24
N ILE A 12 -3.38 -3.99 2.44
CA ILE A 12 -3.98 -2.96 1.57
C ILE A 12 -4.58 -1.83 2.41
N ASP A 13 -5.37 -2.16 3.43
CA ASP A 13 -6.05 -1.16 4.27
C ASP A 13 -5.07 -0.33 5.10
N SER A 14 -3.95 -0.93 5.53
CA SER A 14 -2.89 -0.20 6.24
C SER A 14 -2.26 0.92 5.41
N HIS A 15 -2.40 0.86 4.08
CA HIS A 15 -1.85 1.83 3.14
C HIS A 15 -2.48 3.22 3.24
N ASP A 16 -3.72 3.33 3.73
CA ASP A 16 -4.40 4.62 3.87
C ASP A 16 -3.62 5.58 4.78
N THR A 17 -2.81 5.05 5.70
CA THR A 17 -1.93 5.84 6.58
C THR A 17 -0.79 6.54 5.85
N VAL A 18 -0.47 6.16 4.60
CA VAL A 18 0.62 6.80 3.85
C VAL A 18 0.25 8.20 3.37
N TYR A 19 -1.05 8.52 3.29
CA TYR A 19 -1.51 9.87 3.01
C TYR A 19 -0.99 10.89 4.05
N ASN A 20 -0.74 10.45 5.27
CA ASN A 20 -0.19 11.30 6.34
C ASN A 20 1.22 11.81 6.02
N VAL A 21 1.99 11.14 5.16
CA VAL A 21 3.32 11.62 4.72
C VAL A 21 3.18 12.91 3.92
N TYR A 22 2.08 13.08 3.19
CA TYR A 22 1.81 14.32 2.46
C TYR A 22 1.48 15.50 3.39
N GLU A 23 0.91 15.23 4.57
CA GLU A 23 0.64 16.25 5.59
C GLU A 23 1.90 16.72 6.33
N ALA A 24 3.03 16.03 6.16
CA ALA A 24 4.29 16.45 6.74
C ALA A 24 4.79 17.76 6.10
N ILE A 25 5.59 18.53 6.84
CA ILE A 25 6.19 19.78 6.38
C ILE A 25 7.43 19.51 5.47
N TRP A 26 7.24 18.67 4.45
CA TRP A 26 8.29 18.17 3.55
C TRP A 26 9.06 19.31 2.87
N TYR A 27 8.37 20.41 2.51
CA TYR A 27 8.96 21.57 1.82
C TYR A 27 9.97 22.36 2.66
N LYS A 28 10.03 22.16 3.98
CA LYS A 28 11.04 22.77 4.87
C LYS A 28 12.24 21.84 5.12
N MET A 29 12.20 20.60 4.64
CA MET A 29 13.29 19.65 4.84
C MET A 29 14.50 19.97 3.94
N PRO A 30 15.72 19.49 4.28
CA PRO A 30 16.87 19.55 3.39
C PRO A 30 16.60 18.88 2.02
N PRO A 31 17.25 19.32 0.92
CA PRO A 31 16.97 18.82 -0.43
C PRO A 31 17.04 17.29 -0.58
N LYS A 32 17.97 16.64 0.12
CA LYS A 32 18.11 15.17 0.10
C LYS A 32 16.90 14.46 0.72
N LEU A 33 16.32 15.02 1.78
CA LEU A 33 15.14 14.48 2.44
C LEU A 33 13.87 14.74 1.63
N GLN A 34 13.76 15.92 1.01
CA GLN A 34 12.67 16.21 0.06
C GLN A 34 12.64 15.19 -1.10
N LEU A 35 13.79 14.86 -1.66
CA LEU A 35 13.88 13.84 -2.72
C LEU A 35 13.42 12.47 -2.22
N LEU A 36 13.81 12.09 -1.00
CA LEU A 36 13.41 10.83 -0.39
C LEU A 36 11.89 10.77 -0.16
N ASP A 37 11.30 11.86 0.35
CA ASP A 37 9.85 11.99 0.54
C ASP A 37 9.09 11.85 -0.78
N VAL A 38 9.54 12.52 -1.85
CA VAL A 38 8.91 12.40 -3.17
C VAL A 38 8.98 10.96 -3.69
N VAL A 39 10.11 10.26 -3.48
CA VAL A 39 10.25 8.86 -3.88
C VAL A 39 9.31 7.97 -3.05
N ALA A 40 9.24 8.18 -1.73
CA ALA A 40 8.36 7.44 -0.84
C ALA A 40 6.88 7.64 -1.23
N LEU A 41 6.46 8.89 -1.42
CA LEU A 41 5.11 9.27 -1.84
C LEU A 41 4.75 8.65 -3.20
N ARG A 42 5.68 8.68 -4.17
CA ARG A 42 5.45 8.07 -5.49
C ARG A 42 5.28 6.55 -5.39
N LYS A 43 6.06 5.89 -4.52
CA LYS A 43 5.94 4.45 -4.29
C LYS A 43 4.66 4.09 -3.55
N SER A 44 4.11 5.02 -2.80
CA SER A 44 2.87 4.84 -2.07
C SER A 44 1.62 5.34 -2.80
N LEU A 45 1.67 5.61 -4.09
CA LEU A 45 0.47 5.91 -4.88
C LEU A 45 -0.39 4.66 -5.12
N THR A 46 0.20 3.48 -4.90
CA THR A 46 -0.48 2.20 -5.07
C THR A 46 -0.27 1.34 -3.83
N PRO A 47 -1.33 0.74 -3.27
CA PRO A 47 -1.19 -0.12 -2.11
C PRO A 47 -0.37 -1.37 -2.47
N PRO A 48 0.45 -1.87 -1.52
CA PRO A 48 1.09 -3.16 -1.68
C PRO A 48 0.03 -4.27 -1.76
N ILE A 49 0.18 -5.17 -2.72
CA ILE A 49 -0.78 -6.25 -2.98
C ILE A 49 -0.06 -7.58 -2.81
N LEU A 50 -0.54 -8.41 -1.88
CA LEU A 50 -0.08 -9.79 -1.78
C LEU A 50 -0.71 -10.65 -2.87
N THR A 51 0.09 -11.53 -3.46
CA THR A 51 -0.38 -12.46 -4.49
C THR A 51 0.04 -13.89 -4.17
N ALA A 52 -0.79 -14.85 -4.56
CA ALA A 52 -0.45 -16.27 -4.53
C ALA A 52 0.44 -16.61 -5.73
N GLY A 53 1.73 -16.24 -5.66
CA GLY A 53 2.69 -16.49 -6.73
C GLY A 53 2.32 -15.82 -8.07
N GLY A 54 1.61 -14.68 -8.02
CA GLY A 54 1.13 -13.96 -9.21
C GLY A 54 -0.16 -14.50 -9.85
N LEU A 55 -0.69 -15.64 -9.38
CA LEU A 55 -1.88 -16.27 -9.96
C LEU A 55 -3.20 -15.63 -9.48
N MET A 56 -3.21 -15.14 -8.25
CA MET A 56 -4.39 -14.58 -7.60
C MET A 56 -3.99 -13.48 -6.63
N ARG A 57 -4.77 -12.41 -6.57
CA ARG A 57 -4.62 -11.36 -5.54
C ARG A 57 -5.23 -11.86 -4.24
N LEU A 58 -4.50 -11.67 -3.14
CA LEU A 58 -4.96 -12.05 -1.81
C LEU A 58 -5.76 -10.89 -1.18
N ASP A 59 -6.87 -10.52 -1.80
CA ASP A 59 -7.79 -9.50 -1.30
C ASP A 59 -9.21 -10.08 -1.13
N LEU A 60 -10.06 -9.39 -0.37
CA LEU A 60 -11.43 -9.88 -0.10
C LEU A 60 -12.29 -9.88 -1.37
N ASN A 61 -12.02 -8.98 -2.31
CA ASN A 61 -12.71 -8.94 -3.60
C ASN A 61 -12.48 -10.23 -4.40
N SER A 62 -11.22 -10.67 -4.49
CA SER A 62 -10.85 -11.90 -5.18
C SER A 62 -11.44 -13.12 -4.47
N PHE A 63 -11.54 -13.11 -3.14
CA PHE A 63 -12.23 -14.17 -2.39
C PHE A 63 -13.74 -14.22 -2.72
N ALA A 64 -14.41 -13.07 -2.75
CA ALA A 64 -15.85 -12.99 -3.02
C ALA A 64 -16.23 -13.35 -4.46
N GLN A 65 -15.30 -13.26 -5.41
CA GLN A 65 -15.50 -13.65 -6.81
C GLN A 65 -15.30 -15.15 -7.07
N VAL A 66 -14.79 -15.91 -6.09
CA VAL A 66 -14.74 -17.37 -6.17
C VAL A 66 -16.15 -17.90 -5.93
N ASN A 67 -16.84 -18.27 -7.01
CA ASN A 67 -18.09 -19.04 -6.99
C ASN A 67 -17.90 -20.43 -6.36
#